data_AF-A0A1G9MJH8-F1
#
_entry.id   AF-A0A1G9MJH8-F1
#
_cell.length_a   1.000
_cell.length_b   1.000
_cell.length_c   1.000
_cell.angle_alpha   90.00
_cell.angle_beta   90.00
_cell.angle_gamma   90.00
#
_symmetry.space_group_name_H-M   'P 1'
#
loop_
_entity.id
_entity.type
_entity.pdbx_description
1 polymer ?
#
loop_
_entity_poly.entity_id
_entity_poly.type
_entity_poly.pdbx_seq_one_letter_code
_entity_poly.pdbx_strand_id
1 'polypeptide(L)' 'MDAFTAGLLQRIKATETDLTQAREDGDDFLAEVEQAELDDLHRLAAEHGVKFGAVSA' A
#
# COMPACT_ATOMS: atom_id res chain seq x y z
N MET A 1 15.19 5.79 10.04
CA MET A 1 14.43 4.94 9.12
C MET A 1 15.40 4.50 8.03
N ASP A 2 15.54 3.21 7.77
CA ASP A 2 16.47 2.72 6.74
C ASP A 2 15.87 2.86 5.33
N ALA A 3 16.71 2.67 4.31
CA ALA A 3 16.31 2.82 2.91
C ALA A 3 15.23 1.81 2.50
N PHE A 4 15.24 0.61 3.07
CA PHE A 4 14.21 -0.40 2.84
C PHE A 4 12.85 0.09 3.33
N THR A 5 12.80 0.55 4.58
CA THR A 5 11.59 1.04 5.23
C THR A 5 11.04 2.27 4.50
N ALA A 6 11.91 3.20 4.09
CA ALA A 6 11.51 4.38 3.33
C ALA A 6 10.92 4.00 1.96
N GLY A 7 11.57 3.08 1.24
CA GLY A 7 11.07 2.58 -0.04
C GLY A 7 9.75 1.81 0.07
N LEU A 8 9.58 1.02 1.13
CA LEU A 8 8.36 0.28 1.40
C LEU A 8 7.18 1.22 1.67
N LEU A 9 7.37 2.24 2.53
CA LEU A 9 6.32 3.24 2.77
C LEU A 9 5.98 4.06 1.53
N GLN A 10 6.98 4.38 0.69
CA GLN A 10 6.73 5.07 -0.57
C GLN A 10 5.85 4.23 -1.51
N ARG A 11 6.13 2.93 -1.63
CA ARG A 11 5.33 2.02 -2.46
C ARG A 11 3.91 1.86 -1.94
N ILE A 12 3.73 1.67 -0.63
CA ILE A 12 2.39 1.61 -0.01
C ILE A 12 1.58 2.85 -0.38
N LYS A 13 2.15 4.05 -0.19
CA LYS A 13 1.45 5.30 -0.50
C LYS A 13 1.13 5.45 -2.00
N ALA A 14 2.03 5.01 -2.88
CA ALA A 14 1.80 5.03 -4.33
C ALA A 14 0.63 4.11 -4.69
N THR A 15 0.68 2.84 -4.26
CA THR A 15 -0.38 1.85 -4.47
C THR A 15 -1.72 2.30 -3.89
N GLU A 16 -1.76 2.95 -2.72
CA GLU A 16 -2.99 3.54 -2.17
C GLU A 16 -3.58 4.64 -3.07
N THR A 17 -2.71 5.46 -3.67
CA THR A 17 -3.10 6.54 -4.59
C THR A 17 -3.64 5.94 -5.89
N ASP A 18 -2.93 4.96 -6.45
CA ASP A 18 -3.29 4.28 -7.69
C ASP A 18 -4.59 3.47 -7.53
N LEU A 19 -4.77 2.79 -6.39
CA LEU A 19 -6.02 2.11 -6.04
C LEU A 19 -7.20 3.08 -5.92
N THR A 20 -6.98 4.25 -5.32
CA THR A 20 -8.03 5.29 -5.21
C THR A 20 -8.42 5.77 -6.61
N GLN A 21 -7.43 6.06 -7.46
CA GLN A 21 -7.66 6.50 -8.83
C GLN A 21 -8.40 5.42 -9.65
N ALA A 22 -7.98 4.16 -9.56
CA ALA A 22 -8.64 3.04 -10.26
C ALA A 22 -10.12 2.91 -9.87
N ARG A 23 -10.44 3.07 -8.59
CA ARG A 23 -11.82 3.08 -8.09
C ARG A 23 -12.62 4.28 -8.58
N GLU A 24 -12.01 5.46 -8.63
CA GLU A 24 -12.64 6.68 -9.14
C GLU A 24 -12.93 6.60 -10.65
N ASP A 25 -12.05 5.96 -11.41
CA ASP A 25 -12.18 5.76 -12.85
C ASP A 25 -13.13 4.58 -13.22
N GLY A 26 -13.52 3.77 -12.23
CA GLY A 26 -14.34 2.57 -12.44
C GLY A 26 -13.60 1.43 -13.13
N ASP A 27 -12.26 1.40 -13.02
CA ASP A 27 -11.42 0.30 -13.50
C ASP A 27 -11.34 -0.80 -12.44
N ASP A 28 -12.36 -1.66 -12.44
CA ASP A 28 -12.47 -2.75 -11.46
C ASP A 28 -11.27 -3.71 -11.52
N PHE A 29 -10.71 -3.95 -12.71
CA PHE A 29 -9.56 -4.84 -12.87
C PHE A 29 -8.31 -4.22 -12.25
N LEU A 30 -8.01 -2.95 -12.56
CA LEU A 30 -6.88 -2.27 -11.95
C LEU A 30 -7.05 -2.16 -10.42
N ALA A 31 -8.27 -1.88 -9.95
CA ALA A 31 -8.55 -1.83 -8.52
C ALA A 31 -8.28 -3.17 -7.81
N GLU A 32 -8.60 -4.31 -8.42
CA GLU A 32 -8.25 -5.64 -7.88
C GLU A 32 -6.74 -5.88 -7.84
N VAL A 33 -6.02 -5.47 -8.90
CA VAL A 33 -4.56 -5.59 -8.97
C VAL A 33 -3.88 -4.75 -7.90
N GLU A 34 -4.25 -3.47 -7.77
CA GLU A 34 -3.66 -2.57 -6.78
C GLU A 34 -4.01 -2.99 -5.34
N GLN A 35 -5.21 -3.52 -5.10
CA GLN A 35 -5.58 -4.05 -3.79
C GLN A 35 -4.72 -5.26 -3.40
N ALA A 36 -4.43 -6.16 -4.33
CA ALA A 36 -3.58 -7.33 -4.08
C ALA A 36 -2.12 -6.92 -3.77
N GLU A 37 -1.55 -5.98 -4.53
CA GLU A 37 -0.22 -5.42 -4.23
C GLU A 37 -0.20 -4.74 -2.86
N LEU A 38 -1.24 -3.96 -2.52
CA LEU A 38 -1.33 -3.28 -1.23
C LEU A 38 -1.34 -4.27 -0.06
N ASP A 39 -2.09 -5.37 -0.19
CA ASP A 39 -2.14 -6.43 0.81
C ASP A 39 -0.77 -7.11 1.00
N ASP A 40 -0.05 -7.35 -0.10
CA ASP A 40 1.30 -7.92 -0.06
C ASP A 40 2.31 -6.96 0.56
N LEU A 41 2.23 -5.65 0.25
CA LEU A 41 3.07 -4.63 0.86
C LEU A 41 2.81 -4.49 2.37
N HIS A 42 1.55 -4.57 2.80
CA HIS A 42 1.19 -4.58 4.21
C HIS A 42 1.74 -5.82 4.94
N ARG A 43 1.67 -6.99 4.31
CA ARG A 43 2.28 -8.21 4.86
C ARG A 43 3.79 -8.07 4.99
N LEU A 44 4.45 -7.57 3.95
CA LEU A 44 5.89 -7.33 3.95
C LEU A 44 6.29 -6.34 5.06
N ALA A 45 5.52 -5.27 5.24
CA ALA A 45 5.75 -4.32 6.32
C ALA A 45 5.63 -4.98 7.70
N ALA A 46 4.61 -5.81 7.91
CA ALA A 46 4.43 -6.54 9.17
C ALA A 46 5.59 -7.53 9.44
N GLU A 47 6.02 -8.29 8.43
CA GLU A 47 7.14 -9.24 8.53
C GLU A 47 8.47 -8.54 8.90
N HIS A 48 8.66 -7.31 8.43
CA HIS A 48 9.85 -6.51 8.69
C HIS A 48 9.70 -5.55 9.89
N GLY A 49 8.58 -5.60 10.63
CA GLY A 49 8.34 -4.76 11.81
C GLY A 49 8.11 -3.28 11.50
N VAL A 50 7.76 -2.93 10.26
CA VAL A 50 7.46 -1.57 9.82
C VAL A 50 6.03 -1.22 10.23
N LYS A 51 5.89 -0.24 11.12
CA LYS A 51 4.59 0.32 11.50
C LYS A 51 4.23 1.46 10.54
N PHE A 52 3.17 1.28 9.76
CA PHE A 52 2.52 2.36 9.01
C PHE A 52 1.26 2.77 9.79
N GLY A 53 0.92 4.07 9.73
CA GLY A 53 0.03 4.78 10.66
C GLY A 53 -1.14 3.95 11.21
N ALA A 54 -1.01 3.51 12.46
CA ALA A 54 -2.18 3.23 13.27
C ALA A 54 -2.86 4.58 13.51
N VAL A 55 -3.91 4.89 12.74
CA VAL A 55 -5.02 5.62 13.35
C VAL A 55 -5.57 4.68 14.41
N SER A 56 -5.05 4.83 15.63
CA SER A 56 -5.76 4.38 16.81
C SER A 56 -7.11 5.10 16.80
N ALA A 57 -8.18 4.30 16.86
CA ALA A 57 -9.55 4.75 17.03
C ALA A 57 -9.71 5.71 18.24
#